data_AF-B6RDN3-F1
#
_entry.id   AF-B6RDN3-F1
#
_cell.length_a   1.000
_cell.length_b   1.000
_cell.length_c   1.000
_cell.angle_alpha   90.00
_cell.angle_beta   90.00
_cell.angle_gamma   90.00
#
_symmetry.space_group_name_H-M   'P 1'
#
loop_
_entity.id
_entity.type
_entity.pdbx_description
1 polymer ?
#
loop_
_entity_poly.entity_id
_entity_poly.type
_entity_poly.pdbx_seq_one_letter_code
_entity_poly.pdbx_strand_id
1 'polypeptide(L)'
;LINSGKEDETCLRKYQKRCMLDMHHKLSFGPKYGYLSELQSGEQFLETIEKERKTTTIIVHIYEDGIKGCDLLNSSLTCLAAEYCMVRFCKIKASSTGAGDRFSSDVLPTLLVYRGGELVSNFLSVTEQFN
;
A
#
# COMPACT_ATOMS: atom_id res chain seq x y z
N LEU A 1 -10.87 0.18 -52.44
CA LEU A 1 -10.65 1.29 -51.49
C LEU A 1 -11.26 1.07 -50.09
N ILE A 2 -12.06 0.02 -49.85
CA ILE A 2 -12.72 -0.25 -48.54
C ILE A 2 -11.79 -0.96 -47.52
N ASN A 3 -10.65 -1.49 -47.96
CA ASN A 3 -9.75 -2.31 -47.12
C ASN A 3 -8.80 -1.49 -46.22
N SER A 4 -8.41 -0.30 -46.65
CA SER A 4 -7.42 0.54 -45.95
C SER A 4 -7.92 1.07 -44.60
N GLY A 5 -9.19 1.48 -44.50
CA GLY A 5 -9.76 1.99 -43.23
C GLY A 5 -9.97 0.92 -42.15
N LYS A 6 -10.22 -0.34 -42.55
CA LYS A 6 -10.38 -1.46 -41.59
C LYS A 6 -9.03 -1.96 -41.06
N GLU A 7 -8.00 -1.98 -41.93
CA GLU A 7 -6.64 -2.34 -41.54
C GLU A 7 -6.06 -1.33 -40.54
N ASP A 8 -6.27 -0.03 -40.76
CA ASP A 8 -5.86 1.04 -39.84
C ASP A 8 -6.53 0.94 -38.46
N GLU A 9 -7.84 0.67 -38.41
CA GLU A 9 -8.56 0.52 -37.13
C GLU A 9 -8.06 -0.71 -36.34
N THR A 10 -7.80 -1.83 -37.03
CA THR A 10 -7.20 -3.01 -36.39
C THR A 10 -5.76 -2.78 -35.93
N CYS A 11 -4.97 -1.96 -36.64
CA CYS A 11 -3.62 -1.58 -36.25
C CYS A 11 -3.64 -0.71 -34.98
N LEU A 12 -4.49 0.32 -34.95
CA LEU A 12 -4.68 1.21 -33.79
C LEU A 12 -5.12 0.43 -32.54
N ARG A 13 -6.09 -0.48 -32.64
CA ARG A 13 -6.53 -1.32 -31.51
C ARG A 13 -5.41 -2.23 -31.00
N LYS A 14 -4.59 -2.81 -31.90
CA LYS A 14 -3.42 -3.62 -31.51
C LYS A 14 -2.38 -2.79 -30.77
N TYR A 15 -2.11 -1.57 -31.24
CA TYR A 15 -1.18 -0.65 -30.58
C TYR A 15 -1.67 -0.25 -29.19
N GLN A 16 -2.94 0.16 -29.04
CA GLN A 16 -3.55 0.48 -27.75
C GLN A 16 -3.45 -0.69 -26.75
N LYS A 17 -3.78 -1.91 -27.21
CA LYS A 17 -3.67 -3.11 -26.37
C LYS A 17 -2.21 -3.38 -25.96
N ARG A 18 -1.25 -3.18 -26.87
CA ARG A 18 0.18 -3.33 -26.56
C ARG A 18 0.63 -2.33 -25.49
N CYS A 19 0.25 -1.06 -25.60
CA CYS A 19 0.61 -0.04 -24.62
C CYS A 19 0.11 -0.39 -23.21
N MET A 20 -1.13 -0.86 -23.08
CA MET A 20 -1.68 -1.30 -21.78
C MET A 20 -0.93 -2.52 -21.22
N LEU A 21 -0.64 -3.50 -22.07
CA LEU A 21 0.09 -4.71 -21.67
C LEU A 21 1.52 -4.40 -21.25
N ASP A 22 2.22 -3.55 -21.98
CA ASP A 22 3.59 -3.15 -21.67
C ASP A 22 3.66 -2.38 -20.34
N MET A 23 2.68 -1.51 -20.07
CA MET A 23 2.58 -0.82 -18.77
C MET A 23 2.28 -1.80 -17.65
N HIS A 24 1.33 -2.73 -17.85
CA HIS A 24 1.03 -3.76 -16.86
C HIS A 24 2.28 -4.58 -16.54
N HIS A 25 2.99 -5.06 -17.57
CA HIS A 25 4.22 -5.82 -17.41
C HIS A 25 5.25 -5.05 -16.58
N LYS A 26 5.56 -3.80 -16.96
CA LYS A 26 6.56 -2.97 -16.26
C LYS A 26 6.23 -2.75 -14.78
N LEU A 27 4.94 -2.73 -14.42
CA LEU A 27 4.48 -2.50 -13.06
C LEU A 27 4.26 -3.81 -12.26
N SER A 28 4.10 -4.95 -12.94
CA SER A 28 3.85 -6.25 -12.31
C SER A 28 5.11 -6.98 -11.82
N PHE A 29 6.31 -6.42 -12.02
CA PHE A 29 7.56 -6.99 -11.53
C PHE A 29 8.01 -6.30 -10.25
N GLY A 30 8.09 -7.06 -9.16
CA GLY A 30 8.56 -6.56 -7.87
C GLY A 30 8.67 -7.68 -6.84
N PRO A 31 9.31 -7.41 -5.69
CA PRO A 31 9.25 -8.31 -4.54
C PRO A 31 7.79 -8.60 -4.19
N LYS A 32 7.52 -9.85 -3.80
CA LYS A 32 6.23 -10.27 -3.28
C LYS A 32 6.35 -10.42 -1.77
N TYR A 33 5.52 -9.70 -1.02
CA TYR A 33 5.45 -9.77 0.44
C TYR A 33 4.40 -10.81 0.82
N GLY A 34 3.11 -10.51 0.63
CA GLY A 34 2.03 -11.49 0.84
C GLY A 34 1.53 -11.60 2.28
N TYR A 35 2.07 -10.80 3.22
CA TYR A 35 1.73 -10.86 4.64
C TYR A 35 1.83 -9.48 5.31
N LEU A 36 1.18 -9.34 6.46
CA LEU A 36 1.25 -8.17 7.32
C LEU A 36 2.40 -8.32 8.32
N SER A 37 3.47 -7.51 8.21
CA SER A 37 4.65 -7.61 9.07
C SER A 37 4.56 -6.69 10.30
N GLU A 38 4.84 -7.22 11.49
CA GLU A 38 4.97 -6.41 12.72
C GLU A 38 6.34 -5.73 12.79
N LEU A 39 6.35 -4.41 13.00
CA LEU A 39 7.56 -3.62 13.25
C LEU A 39 7.70 -3.36 14.75
N GLN A 40 8.88 -3.61 15.30
CA GLN A 40 9.11 -3.55 16.76
C GLN A 40 9.55 -2.16 17.25
N SER A 41 10.02 -1.29 16.35
CA SER A 41 10.57 0.02 16.71
C SER A 41 10.43 1.05 15.60
N GLY A 42 10.52 2.33 15.98
CA GLY A 42 10.63 3.46 15.03
C GLY A 42 11.82 3.34 14.08
N GLU A 43 12.93 2.71 14.50
CA GLU A 43 14.07 2.43 13.63
C GLU A 43 13.70 1.44 12.52
N GLN A 44 13.05 0.32 12.85
CA GLN A 44 12.57 -0.64 11.85
C GLN A 44 11.54 -0.01 10.89
N PHE A 45 10.72 0.91 11.40
CA PHE A 45 9.79 1.69 10.59
C PHE A 45 10.52 2.57 9.57
N LEU A 46 11.51 3.35 10.00
CA LEU A 46 12.30 4.21 9.11
C LEU A 46 13.09 3.38 8.08
N GLU A 47 13.77 2.33 8.54
CA GLU A 47 14.53 1.42 7.67
C GLU A 47 13.64 0.80 6.60
N THR A 48 12.41 0.38 6.97
CA THR A 48 11.43 -0.19 6.05
C THR A 48 11.05 0.79 4.94
N ILE A 49 10.97 2.09 5.23
CA ILE A 49 10.60 3.11 4.23
C ILE A 49 11.81 3.48 3.36
N GLU A 50 12.98 3.67 3.97
CA GLU A 50 14.17 4.18 3.28
C GLU A 50 14.84 3.16 2.37
N LYS A 51 14.89 1.89 2.79
CA LYS A 51 15.58 0.82 2.04
C LYS A 51 14.71 0.15 0.99
N GLU A 52 13.42 0.48 0.94
CA GLU A 52 12.48 -0.15 0.01
C GLU A 52 12.62 0.38 -1.41
N ARG A 53 12.26 -0.45 -2.39
CA ARG A 53 12.24 -0.03 -3.79
C ARG A 53 11.28 1.14 -3.98
N LYS A 54 11.72 2.18 -4.69
CA LYS A 54 10.92 3.40 -4.91
C LYS A 54 9.55 3.15 -5.57
N THR A 55 9.42 2.05 -6.32
CA THR A 55 8.18 1.65 -7.00
C THR A 55 7.16 0.99 -6.07
N THR A 56 7.62 0.40 -4.96
CA THR A 56 6.80 -0.32 -3.98
C THR A 56 6.00 0.66 -3.14
N THR A 57 4.71 0.35 -2.96
CA THR A 57 3.86 1.03 -1.99
C THR A 57 3.98 0.32 -0.65
N ILE A 58 4.16 1.09 0.41
CA ILE A 58 4.20 0.60 1.79
C ILE A 58 2.98 1.17 2.52
N ILE A 59 2.20 0.29 3.15
CA ILE A 59 1.08 0.66 3.99
C ILE A 59 1.43 0.29 5.42
N VAL A 60 1.46 1.29 6.31
CA VAL A 60 1.76 1.09 7.73
C VAL A 60 0.53 1.40 8.56
N HIS A 61 0.04 0.41 9.30
CA HIS A 61 -0.97 0.58 10.31
C HIS A 61 -0.32 0.87 11.66
N ILE A 62 -0.50 2.10 12.16
CA ILE A 62 -0.15 2.45 13.53
C ILE A 62 -1.38 2.16 14.40
N TYR A 63 -1.18 1.37 15.44
CA TYR A 63 -2.27 0.80 16.24
C TYR A 63 -1.91 0.73 17.72
N GLU A 64 -2.88 0.41 18.58
CA GLU A 64 -2.59 0.00 19.96
C GLU A 64 -3.62 -1.04 20.41
N ASP A 65 -3.22 -1.95 21.29
CA ASP A 65 -4.12 -3.00 21.78
C ASP A 65 -5.29 -2.38 22.56
N GLY A 66 -6.49 -2.92 22.38
CA GLY A 66 -7.70 -2.43 23.06
C GLY A 66 -8.33 -1.17 22.46
N ILE A 67 -7.69 -0.53 21.47
CA ILE A 67 -8.32 0.55 20.70
C ILE A 67 -9.29 -0.04 19.68
N LYS A 68 -10.54 0.43 19.73
CA LYS A 68 -11.62 -0.01 18.85
C LYS A 68 -11.19 0.10 17.38
N GLY A 69 -11.43 -0.97 16.61
CA GLY A 69 -11.16 -0.99 15.18
C GLY A 69 -9.76 -1.45 14.79
N CYS A 70 -8.76 -1.42 15.68
CA CYS A 70 -7.41 -1.88 15.38
C CYS A 70 -7.37 -3.37 15.00
N ASP A 71 -8.01 -4.25 15.77
CA ASP A 71 -8.02 -5.70 15.50
C ASP A 71 -8.73 -6.06 14.20
N LEU A 72 -9.82 -5.34 13.90
CA LEU A 72 -10.55 -5.50 12.65
C LEU A 72 -9.69 -5.05 11.46
N LEU A 73 -9.04 -3.89 11.57
CA LEU A 73 -8.16 -3.40 10.52
C LEU A 73 -6.95 -4.33 10.32
N ASN A 74 -6.35 -4.86 11.38
CA ASN A 74 -5.30 -5.87 11.31
C ASN A 74 -5.75 -7.12 10.52
N SER A 75 -6.97 -7.60 10.77
CA SER A 75 -7.53 -8.76 10.06
C SER A 75 -7.74 -8.45 8.57
N SER A 76 -8.34 -7.30 8.26
CA SER A 76 -8.55 -6.84 6.89
C SER A 76 -7.24 -6.66 6.13
N LEU A 77 -6.24 -6.03 6.74
CA LEU A 77 -4.92 -5.83 6.13
C LEU A 77 -4.17 -7.15 5.95
N THR A 78 -4.39 -8.15 6.81
CA THR A 78 -3.82 -9.48 6.62
C THR A 78 -4.37 -10.14 5.35
N CYS A 79 -5.68 -10.03 5.11
CA CYS A 79 -6.30 -10.50 3.86
C CYS A 79 -5.79 -9.72 2.64
N LEU A 80 -5.75 -8.39 2.73
CA LEU A 80 -5.27 -7.53 1.64
C LEU A 80 -3.80 -7.78 1.31
N ALA A 81 -2.96 -8.09 2.31
CA ALA A 81 -1.56 -8.41 2.07
C ALA A 81 -1.39 -9.67 1.21
N ALA A 82 -2.24 -10.68 1.43
CA ALA A 82 -2.23 -11.91 0.64
C ALA A 82 -2.76 -11.70 -0.79
N GLU A 83 -3.70 -10.77 -1.00
CA GLU A 83 -4.24 -10.44 -2.31
C GLU A 83 -3.30 -9.53 -3.13
N TYR A 84 -2.74 -8.51 -2.48
CA TYR A 84 -1.91 -7.49 -3.10
C TYR A 84 -0.43 -7.68 -2.74
N CYS A 85 0.15 -8.82 -3.12
CA CYS A 85 1.52 -9.19 -2.74
C CYS A 85 2.62 -8.18 -3.15
N MET A 86 2.35 -7.27 -4.10
CA MET A 86 3.28 -6.23 -4.54
C MET A 86 3.31 -4.99 -3.61
N VAL A 87 2.37 -4.90 -2.67
CA VAL A 87 2.31 -3.88 -1.64
C VAL A 87 2.90 -4.46 -0.36
N ARG A 88 3.71 -3.66 0.34
CA ARG A 88 4.27 -4.05 1.64
C ARG A 88 3.34 -3.56 2.73
N PHE A 89 2.72 -4.49 3.45
CA PHE A 89 1.87 -4.18 4.59
C PHE A 89 2.64 -4.35 5.88
N CYS A 90 2.62 -3.33 6.73
CA CYS A 90 3.25 -3.34 8.03
C CYS A 90 2.27 -2.87 9.10
N LYS A 91 2.50 -3.29 10.34
CA LYS A 91 1.85 -2.73 11.52
C LYS A 91 2.88 -2.42 12.59
N ILE A 92 2.60 -1.43 13.41
CA ILE A 92 3.45 -1.01 14.53
C ILE A 92 2.58 -0.46 15.64
N LYS A 93 2.90 -0.82 16.89
CA LYS A 93 2.25 -0.19 18.04
C LYS A 93 2.62 1.29 18.14
N ALA A 94 1.66 2.13 18.47
CA ALA A 94 1.87 3.57 18.70
C ALA A 94 2.98 3.80 19.73
N SER A 95 2.98 3.00 20.81
CA SER A 95 4.04 2.96 21.83
C SER A 95 5.43 2.59 21.30
N SER A 96 5.53 1.83 20.21
CA SER A 96 6.79 1.41 19.57
C SER A 96 7.31 2.39 18.51
N THR A 97 6.53 3.40 18.11
CA THR A 97 6.93 4.36 17.06
C THR A 97 8.06 5.31 17.48
N GLY A 98 8.27 5.51 18.79
CA GLY A 98 9.11 6.59 19.32
C GLY A 98 8.45 7.97 19.28
N ALA A 99 7.18 8.06 18.88
CA ALA A 99 6.38 9.28 18.79
C ALA A 99 4.98 9.08 19.44
N GLY A 100 4.93 8.38 20.58
CA GLY A 100 3.68 8.00 21.23
C GLY A 100 2.78 9.19 21.62
N ASP A 101 3.37 10.36 21.86
CA ASP A 101 2.65 11.62 22.11
C ASP A 101 1.89 12.13 20.88
N ARG A 102 2.32 11.76 19.67
CA ARG A 102 1.68 12.13 18.40
C ARG A 102 0.58 11.17 17.94
N PHE A 103 0.57 9.95 18.49
CA PHE A 103 -0.39 8.90 18.17
C PHE A 103 -1.22 8.56 19.41
N SER A 104 -1.99 9.54 19.89
CA SER A 104 -2.98 9.34 20.95
C SER A 104 -4.11 8.41 20.49
N SER A 105 -4.91 7.91 21.43
CA SER A 105 -6.08 7.07 21.15
C SER A 105 -7.04 7.68 20.13
N ASP A 106 -7.16 9.01 20.09
CA ASP A 106 -8.16 9.73 19.30
C ASP A 106 -7.84 9.74 17.80
N VAL A 107 -6.59 9.48 17.43
CA VAL A 107 -6.14 9.42 16.02
C VAL A 107 -5.94 7.98 15.53
N LEU A 108 -6.05 7.00 16.43
CA LEU A 108 -5.92 5.58 16.13
C LEU A 108 -7.27 4.96 15.75
N PRO A 109 -7.28 3.94 14.87
CA PRO A 109 -6.14 3.43 14.10
C PRO A 109 -5.71 4.41 13.00
N THR A 110 -4.41 4.68 12.88
CA THR A 110 -3.85 5.49 11.80
C THR A 110 -3.29 4.59 10.69
N LEU A 111 -3.54 4.95 9.43
CA LEU A 111 -2.98 4.29 8.25
C LEU A 111 -2.11 5.27 7.46
N LEU A 112 -0.83 4.97 7.36
CA LEU A 112 0.12 5.73 6.56
C LEU A 112 0.42 5.01 5.25
N VAL A 113 0.49 5.75 4.15
CA VAL A 113 0.85 5.22 2.84
C VAL A 113 2.10 5.92 2.35
N TYR A 114 3.16 5.14 2.11
CA TYR A 114 4.43 5.62 1.58
C TYR A 114 4.69 5.05 0.18
N ARG A 115 5.40 5.82 -0.63
CA ARG A 115 5.95 5.37 -1.91
C ARG A 115 7.19 6.20 -2.25
N GLY A 116 8.27 5.57 -2.69
CA GLY A 116 9.48 6.33 -3.06
C GLY A 116 10.22 6.99 -1.91
N GLY A 117 9.93 6.60 -0.65
CA GLY A 117 10.41 7.27 0.56
C GLY A 117 9.54 8.46 1.00
N GLU A 118 8.51 8.81 0.24
CA GLU A 118 7.63 9.94 0.52
C GLU A 118 6.31 9.47 1.13
N LEU A 119 5.75 10.28 2.05
CA LEU A 119 4.42 10.08 2.60
C LEU A 119 3.38 10.53 1.56
N VAL A 120 2.64 9.58 1.01
CA VAL A 120 1.60 9.81 0.00
C VAL A 120 0.25 10.12 0.65
N SER A 121 -0.08 9.44 1.74
CA SER A 121 -1.35 9.63 2.45
C SER A 121 -1.25 9.32 3.93
N ASN A 122 -2.04 10.02 4.72
CA ASN A 122 -2.15 9.86 6.17
C ASN A 122 -3.63 9.87 6.56
N PHE A 123 -4.16 8.70 6.93
CA PHE A 123 -5.55 8.53 7.35
C PHE A 123 -5.60 8.34 8.86
N LEU A 124 -6.10 9.35 9.55
CA LEU A 124 -6.36 9.29 10.99
C LEU A 124 -7.71 8.64 11.23
N SER A 125 -7.82 7.87 12.32
CA SER A 125 -9.06 7.20 12.74
C SER A 125 -9.76 6.50 11.58
N VAL A 126 -8.98 5.78 10.76
CA VAL A 126 -9.40 5.33 9.42
C VAL A 126 -10.68 4.49 9.45
N THR A 127 -10.94 3.83 10.57
CA THR A 127 -12.15 3.03 10.76
C THR A 127 -13.44 3.84 10.78
N GLU A 128 -13.40 5.15 11.03
CA GLU A 128 -14.57 6.04 10.91
C GLU A 128 -15.01 6.25 9.45
N GLN A 129 -14.18 5.86 8.49
CA GLN A 129 -14.48 5.95 7.06
C GLN A 129 -15.20 4.70 6.51
N PHE A 130 -15.27 3.64 7.30
CA PHE A 130 -15.98 2.40 6.96
C PHE A 130 -17.35 2.44 7.65
N ASN A 131 -18.36 2.95 6.94
CA ASN A 131 -19.76 2.95 7.39
C ASN A 131 -20.33 1.53 7.49
#